data_AF-A0AAJ4A2B5-F1
#
_entry.id   AF-A0AAJ4A2B5-F1
#
_cell.length_a   1.000
_cell.length_b   1.000
_cell.length_c   1.000
_cell.angle_alpha   90.00
_cell.angle_beta   90.00
_cell.angle_gamma   90.00
#
_symmetry.space_group_name_H-M   'P 1'
#
loop_
_entity.id
_entity.type
_entity.pdbx_description
1 polymer ?
#
loop_
_entity_poly.entity_id
_entity_poly.type
_entity_poly.pdbx_seq_one_letter_code
_entity_poly.pdbx_strand_id
1 'polypeptide(L)'
;MKVKNIVLYTLLTTSTLFSQSGEELFNKYCAECHTTILGVDESGGKIKNIYGAPYAKDVIHKLKTETKTKEEFISFIKDYINEPDKRKSVYGKKAIKQFGLMPSLKGAMTDSESSILAEYLYSDYGKEPQKTEEKVVSYEKDEKSAQLEKANEELFNKYCAECHITVLGVDESGGKITNIHGAPYAKDVIHKLKTETKTKEEFVDFIKDYINEPDRRKSIYGKKAIKQFGLMPSLKGAMTDSESSGLAEYLYHKYD
;
A
#
# COMPACT_ATOMS: atom_id res chain seq x y z
N MET A 1 -24.93 -45.71 -55.65
CA MET A 1 -24.06 -44.63 -55.14
C MET A 1 -24.91 -43.70 -54.27
N LYS A 2 -24.63 -43.63 -52.96
CA LYS A 2 -25.34 -42.72 -52.04
C LYS A 2 -24.36 -41.62 -51.63
N VAL A 3 -24.62 -40.40 -52.11
CA VAL A 3 -23.86 -39.20 -51.75
C VAL A 3 -24.30 -38.78 -50.35
N LYS A 4 -23.37 -38.82 -49.38
CA LYS A 4 -23.60 -38.32 -48.03
C LYS A 4 -23.35 -36.81 -48.03
N ASN A 5 -24.40 -36.03 -47.77
CA ASN A 5 -24.31 -34.59 -47.53
C ASN A 5 -23.45 -34.32 -46.29
N ILE A 6 -22.26 -33.76 -46.47
CA ILE A 6 -21.44 -33.20 -45.40
C ILE A 6 -21.84 -31.73 -45.29
N VAL A 7 -22.68 -31.41 -44.31
CA VAL A 7 -22.99 -30.04 -43.91
C VAL A 7 -21.84 -29.56 -43.03
N LEU A 8 -21.02 -28.65 -43.57
CA LEU A 8 -19.92 -27.99 -42.85
C LEU A 8 -20.49 -26.80 -42.07
N TYR A 9 -20.74 -27.00 -40.77
CA TYR A 9 -21.10 -25.92 -39.84
C TYR A 9 -19.83 -25.18 -39.42
N THR A 10 -19.57 -24.03 -40.02
CA THR A 10 -18.50 -23.10 -39.61
C THR A 10 -18.96 -22.34 -38.37
N LEU A 11 -18.53 -22.77 -37.18
CA LEU A 11 -18.72 -22.04 -35.92
C LEU A 11 -17.81 -20.81 -35.93
N LEU A 12 -18.40 -19.64 -36.16
CA LEU A 12 -17.73 -18.35 -36.06
C LEU A 12 -17.66 -17.97 -34.57
N THR A 13 -16.57 -18.33 -33.89
CA THR A 13 -16.29 -17.85 -32.54
C THR A 13 -15.86 -16.38 -32.61
N THR A 14 -16.79 -15.47 -32.36
CA THR A 14 -16.48 -14.06 -32.09
C THR A 14 -15.80 -13.96 -30.74
N SER A 15 -14.46 -13.92 -30.73
CA SER A 15 -13.68 -13.51 -29.56
C SER A 15 -13.94 -12.03 -29.31
N THR A 16 -14.76 -11.70 -28.31
CA THR A 16 -14.88 -10.33 -27.82
C THR A 16 -13.54 -9.95 -27.18
N LEU A 17 -12.77 -9.11 -27.86
CA LEU A 17 -11.60 -8.46 -27.29
C LEU A 17 -12.10 -7.51 -26.19
N PHE A 18 -11.95 -7.90 -24.92
CA PHE A 18 -12.22 -7.01 -23.81
C PHE A 18 -11.14 -5.93 -23.80
N SER A 19 -11.51 -4.70 -24.16
CA SER A 19 -10.64 -3.53 -24.01
C SER A 19 -10.55 -3.18 -22.53
N GLN A 20 -9.37 -3.30 -21.94
CA GLN A 20 -9.11 -2.84 -20.58
C GLN A 20 -9.11 -1.31 -20.54
N SER A 21 -9.61 -0.73 -19.44
CA SER A 21 -9.56 0.71 -19.21
C SER A 21 -8.21 1.14 -18.63
N GLY A 22 -7.85 2.42 -18.76
CA GLY A 22 -6.62 2.95 -18.17
C GLY A 22 -6.59 2.89 -16.63
N GLU A 23 -7.75 3.03 -15.99
CA GLU A 23 -7.89 2.87 -14.54
C GLU A 23 -7.64 1.41 -14.12
N GLU A 24 -8.18 0.43 -14.85
CA GLU A 24 -7.91 -0.99 -14.61
C GLU A 24 -6.42 -1.31 -14.75
N LEU A 25 -5.76 -0.75 -15.77
CA LEU A 25 -4.32 -0.91 -15.99
C LEU A 25 -3.50 -0.28 -14.85
N PHE A 26 -3.89 0.90 -14.38
CA PHE A 26 -3.23 1.56 -13.25
C PHE A 26 -3.36 0.72 -11.97
N ASN A 27 -4.58 0.25 -11.68
CA ASN A 27 -4.84 -0.59 -10.51
C ASN A 27 -4.06 -1.91 -10.56
N LYS A 28 -3.89 -2.47 -11.75
CA LYS A 28 -3.17 -3.74 -11.97
C LYS A 28 -1.65 -3.62 -11.83
N TYR A 29 -1.05 -2.54 -12.32
CA TYR A 29 0.42 -2.47 -12.47
C TYR A 29 1.09 -1.37 -11.63
N CYS A 30 0.34 -0.39 -11.14
CA CYS A 30 0.92 0.81 -10.52
C CYS A 30 0.47 0.98 -9.06
N ALA A 31 -0.80 0.69 -8.75
CA ALA A 31 -1.41 1.01 -7.47
C ALA A 31 -0.82 0.27 -6.26
N GLU A 32 -0.10 -0.83 -6.48
CA GLU A 32 0.63 -1.55 -5.43
C GLU A 32 1.75 -0.70 -4.81
N CYS A 33 2.34 0.22 -5.58
CA CYS A 33 3.41 1.11 -5.12
C CYS A 33 2.99 2.58 -5.15
N HIS A 34 2.34 3.01 -6.23
CA HIS A 34 1.93 4.39 -6.43
C HIS A 34 0.46 4.56 -6.04
N THR A 35 0.22 4.95 -4.79
CA THR A 35 -1.14 5.07 -4.28
C THR A 35 -1.78 6.44 -4.57
N THR A 36 -3.11 6.46 -4.58
CA THR A 36 -3.98 7.66 -4.48
C THR A 36 -4.24 8.04 -3.02
N ILE A 37 -4.00 7.11 -2.10
CA ILE A 37 -4.35 7.25 -0.70
C ILE A 37 -3.27 8.04 0.02
N LEU A 38 -3.62 9.20 0.55
CA LEU A 38 -2.68 9.99 1.34
C LEU A 38 -2.45 9.28 2.66
N GLY A 39 -1.19 8.95 2.93
CA GLY A 39 -0.79 8.55 4.25
C GLY A 39 -0.68 9.75 5.16
N VAL A 40 -1.66 9.93 6.03
CA VAL A 40 -1.57 10.92 7.11
C VAL A 40 -1.07 10.24 8.37
N ASP A 41 -0.01 10.80 8.94
CA ASP A 41 0.38 10.41 10.29
C ASP A 41 -0.74 10.68 11.29
N GLU A 42 -0.64 10.11 12.49
CA GLU A 42 -1.73 10.13 13.48
C GLU A 42 -2.09 11.54 13.98
N SER A 43 -1.23 12.53 13.72
CA SER A 43 -1.48 13.95 14.00
C SER A 43 -2.28 14.65 12.90
N GLY A 44 -2.64 13.94 11.83
CA GLY A 44 -3.33 14.49 10.65
C GLY A 44 -2.52 15.54 9.88
N GLY A 45 -1.28 15.82 10.30
CA GLY A 45 -0.53 16.99 9.86
C GLY A 45 0.53 16.68 8.82
N LYS A 46 1.14 15.48 8.86
CA LYS A 46 2.22 15.13 7.93
C LYS A 46 1.82 14.00 7.01
N ILE A 47 1.80 14.33 5.73
CA ILE A 47 1.68 13.33 4.68
C ILE A 47 2.98 12.52 4.64
N LYS A 48 2.94 11.25 5.02
CA LYS A 48 4.02 10.26 4.86
C LYS A 48 3.62 9.30 3.76
N ASN A 49 4.51 9.02 2.82
CA ASN A 49 4.25 7.96 1.84
C ASN A 49 4.09 6.63 2.58
N ILE A 50 2.93 5.99 2.41
CA ILE A 50 2.64 4.66 2.96
C ILE A 50 3.46 3.59 2.21
N TYR A 51 3.84 3.90 0.98
CA TYR A 51 4.54 2.99 0.08
C TYR A 51 5.99 3.41 -0.16
N GLY A 52 6.80 2.46 -0.60
CA GLY A 52 8.17 2.70 -1.07
C GLY A 52 8.27 3.54 -2.35
N ALA A 53 7.20 4.20 -2.80
CA ALA A 53 7.16 5.03 -4.00
C ALA A 53 6.40 6.34 -3.75
N PRO A 54 6.63 7.40 -4.54
CA PRO A 54 5.88 8.65 -4.45
C PRO A 54 4.42 8.49 -4.91
N TYR A 55 3.52 9.31 -4.38
CA TYR A 55 2.11 9.36 -4.82
C TYR A 55 1.99 9.58 -6.33
N ALA A 56 1.10 8.83 -6.98
CA ALA A 56 0.93 8.93 -8.43
C ALA A 56 0.47 10.33 -8.85
N LYS A 57 -0.39 11.00 -8.07
CA LYS A 57 -0.82 12.38 -8.36
C LYS A 57 0.36 13.35 -8.45
N ASP A 58 1.31 13.23 -7.52
CA ASP A 58 2.48 14.08 -7.48
C ASP A 58 3.33 13.79 -8.72
N VAL A 59 3.57 12.51 -9.02
CA VAL A 59 4.35 12.06 -10.18
C VAL A 59 3.78 12.61 -11.48
N ILE A 60 2.48 12.47 -11.66
CA ILE A 60 1.75 12.94 -12.84
C ILE A 60 1.83 14.46 -12.94
N HIS A 61 1.58 15.18 -11.83
CA HIS A 61 1.63 16.64 -11.82
C HIS A 61 3.03 17.17 -12.15
N LYS A 62 4.06 16.59 -11.53
CA LYS A 62 5.46 16.96 -11.81
C LYS A 62 5.80 16.66 -13.26
N LEU A 63 5.46 15.47 -13.75
CA LEU A 63 5.76 15.10 -15.12
C LEU A 63 5.06 16.01 -16.13
N LYS A 64 3.77 16.33 -15.95
CA LYS A 64 3.04 17.32 -16.76
C LYS A 64 3.70 18.70 -16.76
N THR A 65 4.36 19.08 -15.66
CA THR A 65 5.09 20.35 -15.54
C THR A 65 6.42 20.33 -16.31
N GLU A 66 7.09 19.18 -16.35
CA GLU A 66 8.39 18.99 -17.02
C GLU A 66 8.26 18.70 -18.52
N THR A 67 7.15 18.08 -18.93
CA THR A 67 6.84 17.77 -20.33
C THR A 67 6.03 18.90 -20.95
N LYS A 68 6.42 19.37 -22.14
CA LYS A 68 5.78 20.52 -22.80
C LYS A 68 4.49 20.12 -23.50
N THR A 69 4.38 18.85 -23.89
CA THR A 69 3.21 18.33 -24.59
C THR A 69 2.72 17.01 -24.00
N LYS A 70 1.49 16.66 -24.33
CA LYS A 70 0.87 15.37 -24.00
C LYS A 70 1.65 14.20 -24.60
N GLU A 71 2.15 14.36 -25.82
CA GLU A 71 2.93 13.33 -26.52
C GLU A 71 4.27 13.09 -25.83
N GLU A 72 4.93 14.15 -25.34
CA GLU A 72 6.14 14.02 -24.53
C GLU A 72 5.87 13.30 -23.21
N PHE A 73 4.74 13.61 -22.54
CA PHE A 73 4.31 12.89 -21.33
C PHE A 73 4.09 11.40 -21.60
N ILE A 74 3.32 11.07 -22.64
CA ILE A 74 3.02 9.69 -23.00
C ILE A 74 4.30 8.94 -23.37
N SER A 75 5.16 9.55 -24.19
CA SER A 75 6.44 8.96 -24.56
C SER A 75 7.34 8.74 -23.35
N PHE A 76 7.38 9.68 -22.40
CA PHE A 76 8.15 9.52 -21.18
C PHE A 76 7.65 8.35 -20.34
N ILE A 77 6.33 8.26 -20.09
CA ILE A 77 5.76 7.16 -19.30
C ILE A 77 6.10 5.82 -19.96
N LYS A 78 5.85 5.67 -21.26
CA LYS A 78 6.12 4.43 -21.98
C LYS A 78 7.58 4.02 -21.94
N ASP A 79 8.51 4.97 -22.09
CA ASP A 79 9.95 4.69 -22.00
C ASP A 79 10.35 4.35 -20.55
N TYR A 80 9.93 5.15 -19.57
CA TYR A 80 10.38 5.04 -18.19
C TYR A 80 9.85 3.80 -17.48
N ILE A 81 8.61 3.36 -17.74
CA ILE A 81 8.08 2.12 -17.15
C ILE A 81 8.84 0.89 -17.67
N ASN A 82 9.28 0.90 -18.93
CA ASN A 82 10.01 -0.22 -19.52
C ASN A 82 11.49 -0.18 -19.13
N GLU A 83 12.12 1.00 -19.17
CA GLU A 83 13.55 1.16 -18.96
C GLU A 83 13.84 2.32 -18.00
N PRO A 84 13.49 2.16 -16.71
CA PRO A 84 13.72 3.19 -15.70
C PRO A 84 15.23 3.41 -15.49
N ASP A 85 15.67 4.66 -15.57
CA ASP A 85 17.06 5.06 -15.37
C ASP A 85 17.13 6.28 -14.45
N LYS A 86 18.14 6.31 -13.56
CA LYS A 86 18.35 7.38 -12.59
C LYS A 86 18.47 8.77 -13.23
N ARG A 87 18.99 8.84 -14.46
CA ARG A 87 19.16 10.07 -15.26
C ARG A 87 17.87 10.49 -15.95
N LYS A 88 16.96 9.55 -16.22
CA LYS A 88 15.62 9.84 -16.76
C LYS A 88 14.64 10.30 -15.68
N SER A 89 14.92 10.01 -14.41
CA SER A 89 14.01 10.35 -13.30
C SER A 89 13.85 11.87 -13.11
N VAL A 90 12.63 12.36 -13.30
CA VAL A 90 12.25 13.78 -13.09
C VAL A 90 12.27 14.22 -11.62
N TYR A 91 12.41 13.27 -10.69
CA TYR A 91 12.40 13.51 -9.24
C TYR A 91 13.80 13.65 -8.61
N GLY A 92 14.85 13.47 -9.42
CA GLY A 92 16.23 13.73 -9.04
C GLY A 92 16.77 12.83 -7.91
N LYS A 93 17.98 13.17 -7.44
CA LYS A 93 18.75 12.33 -6.51
C LYS A 93 18.10 12.15 -5.13
N LYS A 94 17.28 13.10 -4.67
CA LYS A 94 16.63 13.03 -3.35
C LYS A 94 15.56 11.95 -3.32
N ALA A 95 14.70 11.90 -4.32
CA ALA A 95 13.67 10.87 -4.41
C ALA A 95 14.26 9.48 -4.61
N ILE A 96 15.31 9.35 -5.43
CA ILE A 96 16.00 8.05 -5.62
C ILE A 96 16.60 7.54 -4.29
N LYS A 97 17.10 8.44 -3.43
CA LYS A 97 17.58 8.05 -2.09
C LYS A 97 16.45 7.61 -1.17
N GLN A 98 15.26 8.19 -1.32
CA GLN A 98 14.11 7.94 -0.45
C GLN A 98 13.30 6.72 -0.86
N PHE A 99 13.08 6.53 -2.16
CA PHE A 99 12.17 5.53 -2.74
C PHE A 99 12.90 4.45 -3.54
N GLY A 100 14.20 4.63 -3.82
CA GLY A 100 14.91 3.79 -4.79
C GLY A 100 14.57 4.16 -6.24
N LEU A 101 14.95 3.28 -7.16
CA LEU A 101 14.61 3.38 -8.57
C LEU A 101 13.39 2.50 -8.85
N MET A 102 12.45 2.98 -9.66
CA MET A 102 11.27 2.22 -10.07
C MET A 102 11.71 0.89 -10.73
N PRO A 103 11.08 -0.25 -10.40
CA PRO A 103 11.34 -1.51 -11.09
C PRO A 103 10.88 -1.45 -12.55
N SER A 104 11.59 -2.13 -13.44
CA SER A 104 11.21 -2.24 -14.85
C SER A 104 9.95 -3.11 -14.99
N LEU A 105 9.00 -2.63 -15.78
CA LEU A 105 7.80 -3.35 -16.22
C LEU A 105 7.94 -3.87 -17.66
N LYS A 106 9.17 -3.99 -18.17
CA LYS A 106 9.42 -4.45 -19.54
C LYS A 106 8.85 -5.85 -19.75
N GLY A 107 7.93 -5.95 -20.71
CA GLY A 107 7.23 -7.20 -21.03
C GLY A 107 6.04 -7.53 -20.13
N ALA A 108 5.73 -6.71 -19.11
CA ALA A 108 4.56 -6.89 -18.26
C ALA A 108 3.25 -6.42 -18.93
N MET A 109 3.35 -5.48 -19.88
CA MET A 109 2.23 -4.97 -20.65
C MET A 109 2.61 -4.74 -22.11
N THR A 110 1.62 -4.78 -22.99
CA THR A 110 1.75 -4.49 -24.42
C THR A 110 1.91 -2.99 -24.68
N ASP A 111 2.41 -2.62 -25.86
CA ASP A 111 2.52 -1.21 -26.27
C ASP A 111 1.17 -0.48 -26.24
N SER A 112 0.10 -1.19 -26.63
CA SER A 112 -1.28 -0.68 -26.58
C SER A 112 -1.72 -0.40 -25.14
N GLU A 113 -1.53 -1.35 -24.22
CA GLU A 113 -1.86 -1.15 -22.80
C GLU A 113 -1.06 0.01 -22.20
N SER A 114 0.24 0.10 -22.48
CA SER A 114 1.08 1.21 -21.99
C SER A 114 0.60 2.57 -22.51
N SER A 115 0.06 2.63 -23.73
CA SER A 115 -0.48 3.85 -24.32
C SER A 115 -1.81 4.24 -23.66
N ILE A 116 -2.71 3.27 -23.42
CA ILE A 116 -3.98 3.50 -22.71
C ILE A 116 -3.73 3.97 -21.28
N LEU A 117 -2.78 3.35 -20.58
CA LEU A 117 -2.37 3.76 -19.23
C LEU A 117 -1.83 5.19 -19.23
N ALA A 118 -0.87 5.50 -20.10
CA ALA A 118 -0.27 6.84 -20.15
C ALA A 118 -1.29 7.94 -20.50
N GLU A 119 -2.23 7.64 -21.39
CA GLU A 119 -3.35 8.51 -21.73
C GLU A 119 -4.23 8.80 -20.51
N TYR A 120 -4.62 7.77 -19.77
CA TYR A 120 -5.41 7.90 -18.54
C TYR A 120 -4.70 8.74 -17.47
N LEU A 121 -3.39 8.50 -17.26
CA LEU A 121 -2.58 9.28 -16.32
C LEU A 121 -2.54 10.77 -16.69
N TYR A 122 -2.51 11.07 -17.99
CA TYR A 122 -2.52 12.47 -18.45
C TYR A 122 -3.92 13.09 -18.33
N SER A 123 -4.97 12.39 -18.76
CA SER A 123 -6.26 13.01 -19.01
C SER A 123 -7.22 12.91 -17.83
N ASP A 124 -7.22 11.80 -17.08
CA ASP A 124 -8.35 11.41 -16.22
C ASP A 124 -8.00 11.10 -14.77
N TYR A 125 -6.74 10.80 -14.48
CA TYR A 125 -6.29 10.52 -13.13
C TYR A 125 -6.60 11.69 -12.14
N GLY A 126 -7.28 11.40 -11.03
CA GLY A 126 -7.54 12.34 -9.93
C GLY A 126 -8.75 13.28 -10.09
N LYS A 127 -9.70 13.00 -11.00
CA LYS A 127 -10.96 13.75 -11.10
C LYS A 127 -11.99 13.22 -10.06
N GLU A 128 -12.33 14.01 -9.03
CA GLU A 128 -13.22 13.62 -7.93
C GLU A 128 -14.75 13.66 -8.24
N PRO A 129 -15.56 12.88 -7.50
CA PRO A 129 -16.81 13.30 -6.86
C PRO A 129 -16.60 13.76 -5.37
N GLN A 130 -17.25 14.86 -4.98
CA GLN A 130 -16.91 15.83 -3.90
C GLN A 130 -17.11 15.50 -2.37
N LYS A 131 -16.20 16.10 -1.52
CA LYS A 131 -16.31 16.77 -0.15
C LYS A 131 -16.30 15.91 1.17
N THR A 132 -15.76 16.27 2.37
CA THR A 132 -15.33 17.52 3.11
C THR A 132 -14.51 17.19 4.41
N GLU A 133 -13.67 18.11 4.92
CA GLU A 133 -12.58 17.99 5.97
C GLU A 133 -12.93 18.46 7.43
N GLU A 134 -12.13 18.06 8.46
CA GLU A 134 -11.61 18.91 9.59
C GLU A 134 -10.59 18.18 10.57
N LYS A 135 -9.89 18.92 11.47
CA LYS A 135 -8.42 18.95 11.77
C LYS A 135 -8.03 18.90 13.29
N VAL A 136 -6.90 18.29 13.77
CA VAL A 136 -6.32 18.48 15.17
C VAL A 136 -4.77 18.31 15.29
N VAL A 137 -4.17 18.78 16.41
CA VAL A 137 -2.79 19.21 16.80
C VAL A 137 -1.98 18.22 17.71
N SER A 138 -0.64 18.38 17.85
CA SER A 138 0.38 17.50 18.51
C SER A 138 1.17 18.06 19.74
N TYR A 139 1.86 17.19 20.54
CA TYR A 139 2.92 17.49 21.56
C TYR A 139 3.97 16.33 21.76
N GLU A 140 5.19 16.60 22.30
CA GLU A 140 6.44 15.76 22.32
C GLU A 140 6.98 15.26 23.70
N LYS A 141 7.94 14.27 23.74
CA LYS A 141 8.75 13.86 24.94
C LYS A 141 10.10 13.08 24.70
N ASP A 142 11.12 13.38 25.56
CA ASP A 142 12.43 12.82 26.05
C ASP A 142 13.36 11.77 25.33
N GLU A 143 14.70 11.96 25.47
CA GLU A 143 15.81 11.36 24.67
C GLU A 143 16.25 9.89 24.96
N LYS A 144 16.10 9.36 26.18
CA LYS A 144 16.55 7.98 26.49
C LYS A 144 15.50 6.93 26.16
N SER A 145 14.22 7.30 26.28
CA SER A 145 13.13 6.55 25.66
C SER A 145 13.25 6.62 24.14
N ALA A 146 13.66 7.76 23.57
CA ALA A 146 13.76 7.93 22.11
C ALA A 146 14.68 6.92 21.42
N GLN A 147 15.79 6.48 22.03
CA GLN A 147 16.66 5.45 21.42
C GLN A 147 16.04 4.05 21.46
N LEU A 148 15.43 3.67 22.58
CA LEU A 148 14.75 2.39 22.72
C LEU A 148 13.49 2.34 21.86
N GLU A 149 12.76 3.44 21.81
CA GLU A 149 11.61 3.68 20.97
C GLU A 149 11.98 3.58 19.49
N LYS A 150 13.09 4.18 19.07
CA LYS A 150 13.60 4.07 17.70
C LYS A 150 13.96 2.62 17.34
N ALA A 151 14.63 1.88 18.22
CA ALA A 151 14.96 0.49 17.97
C ALA A 151 13.69 -0.39 17.82
N ASN A 152 12.68 -0.16 18.67
CA ASN A 152 11.40 -0.87 18.59
C ASN A 152 10.55 -0.41 17.39
N GLU A 153 10.65 0.85 16.98
CA GLU A 153 10.06 1.36 15.74
C GLU A 153 10.69 0.70 14.51
N GLU A 154 12.01 0.51 14.51
CA GLU A 154 12.72 -0.23 13.46
C GLU A 154 12.27 -1.71 13.40
N LEU A 155 12.08 -2.36 14.55
CA LEU A 155 11.52 -3.72 14.62
C LEU A 155 10.09 -3.78 14.06
N PHE A 156 9.24 -2.82 14.43
CA PHE A 156 7.89 -2.71 13.89
C PHE A 156 7.91 -2.52 12.36
N ASN A 157 8.75 -1.60 11.87
CA ASN A 157 8.86 -1.32 10.45
C ASN A 157 9.36 -2.53 9.66
N LYS A 158 10.24 -3.33 10.25
CA LYS A 158 10.81 -4.51 9.63
C LYS A 158 9.83 -5.68 9.56
N TYR A 159 9.04 -5.91 10.59
CA TYR A 159 8.26 -7.15 10.74
C TYR A 159 6.73 -6.97 10.70
N CYS A 160 6.24 -5.76 10.92
CA CYS A 160 4.82 -5.51 11.10
C CYS A 160 4.27 -4.54 10.05
N ALA A 161 5.03 -3.50 9.67
CA ALA A 161 4.55 -2.40 8.83
C ALA A 161 4.20 -2.80 7.39
N GLU A 162 4.69 -3.95 6.91
CA GLU A 162 4.29 -4.49 5.60
C GLU A 162 2.78 -4.83 5.54
N CYS A 163 2.17 -5.15 6.69
CA CYS A 163 0.75 -5.50 6.80
C CYS A 163 -0.02 -4.55 7.71
N HIS A 164 0.52 -4.23 8.88
CA HIS A 164 -0.10 -3.37 9.89
C HIS A 164 0.36 -1.93 9.70
N ILE A 165 -0.35 -1.18 8.87
CA ILE A 165 -0.05 0.23 8.65
C ILE A 165 -0.32 1.07 9.92
N THR A 166 0.58 2.02 10.20
CA THR A 166 0.47 3.02 11.29
C THR A 166 -0.04 4.36 10.80
N VAL A 167 -0.34 4.44 9.51
CA VAL A 167 -0.71 5.65 8.80
C VAL A 167 -2.11 5.40 8.29
N LEU A 168 -3.04 6.30 8.59
CA LEU A 168 -4.40 6.15 8.13
C LEU A 168 -4.40 6.32 6.61
N GLY A 169 -4.89 5.29 5.93
CA GLY A 169 -5.12 5.36 4.51
C GLY A 169 -6.37 6.16 4.23
N VAL A 170 -6.24 7.48 4.02
CA VAL A 170 -7.38 8.31 3.63
C VAL A 170 -7.43 8.47 2.12
N ASP A 171 -8.62 8.35 1.53
CA ASP A 171 -8.82 8.73 0.14
C ASP A 171 -8.37 10.18 -0.14
N GLU A 172 -8.32 10.58 -1.41
CA GLU A 172 -7.82 11.91 -1.80
C GLU A 172 -8.58 13.08 -1.12
N SER A 173 -9.83 12.81 -0.68
CA SER A 173 -10.68 13.76 0.06
C SER A 173 -10.40 13.82 1.57
N GLY A 174 -9.50 12.96 2.08
CA GLY A 174 -9.16 12.87 3.50
C GLY A 174 -10.23 12.17 4.36
N GLY A 175 -11.32 11.68 3.76
CA GLY A 175 -12.56 11.35 4.47
C GLY A 175 -12.70 9.87 4.81
N LYS A 176 -12.42 8.96 3.86
CA LYS A 176 -12.62 7.53 4.08
C LYS A 176 -11.32 6.83 4.43
N ILE A 177 -11.28 6.30 5.65
CA ILE A 177 -10.26 5.34 6.08
C ILE A 177 -10.46 4.04 5.32
N THR A 178 -9.53 3.71 4.42
CA THR A 178 -9.57 2.50 3.60
C THR A 178 -8.49 1.55 4.07
N ASN A 179 -8.84 0.30 4.39
CA ASN A 179 -7.85 -0.67 4.80
C ASN A 179 -7.09 -1.14 3.55
N ILE A 180 -5.86 -0.67 3.41
CA ILE A 180 -5.07 -0.79 2.18
C ILE A 180 -4.44 -2.18 2.05
N HIS A 181 -4.15 -2.81 3.19
CA HIS A 181 -3.51 -4.13 3.27
C HIS A 181 -4.52 -5.18 3.75
N GLY A 182 -4.18 -6.44 3.51
CA GLY A 182 -4.95 -7.60 4.00
C GLY A 182 -4.96 -7.78 5.52
N ALA A 183 -4.60 -6.76 6.30
CA ALA A 183 -4.54 -6.81 7.76
C ALA A 183 -5.18 -5.56 8.39
N PRO A 184 -5.68 -5.65 9.63
CA PRO A 184 -6.21 -4.51 10.36
C PRO A 184 -5.12 -3.49 10.71
N TYR A 185 -5.52 -2.22 10.86
CA TYR A 185 -4.64 -1.14 11.30
C TYR A 185 -3.98 -1.44 12.64
N ALA A 186 -2.70 -1.07 12.78
CA ALA A 186 -1.95 -1.32 14.01
C ALA A 186 -2.64 -0.70 15.23
N LYS A 187 -3.11 0.55 15.12
CA LYS A 187 -3.84 1.27 16.16
C LYS A 187 -5.12 0.55 16.60
N ASP A 188 -5.91 0.04 15.65
CA ASP A 188 -7.14 -0.69 15.95
C ASP A 188 -6.85 -2.01 16.68
N VAL A 189 -5.80 -2.71 16.26
CA VAL A 189 -5.29 -3.91 16.93
C VAL A 189 -4.89 -3.59 18.35
N ILE A 190 -4.04 -2.58 18.53
CA ILE A 190 -3.53 -2.22 19.86
C ILE A 190 -4.67 -1.78 20.78
N HIS A 191 -5.58 -0.91 20.33
CA HIS A 191 -6.73 -0.49 21.15
C HIS A 191 -7.63 -1.66 21.53
N LYS A 192 -7.93 -2.55 20.59
CA LYS A 192 -8.75 -3.73 20.89
C LYS A 192 -8.03 -4.64 21.88
N LEU A 193 -6.74 -4.87 21.69
CA LEU A 193 -5.92 -5.66 22.62
C LEU A 193 -5.94 -5.04 24.02
N LYS A 194 -5.62 -3.75 24.18
CA LYS A 194 -5.70 -3.03 25.46
C LYS A 194 -7.07 -3.11 26.13
N THR A 195 -8.15 -3.18 25.35
CA THR A 195 -9.51 -3.31 25.87
C THR A 195 -9.78 -4.72 26.42
N GLU A 196 -9.17 -5.73 25.82
CA GLU A 196 -9.45 -7.15 26.09
C GLU A 196 -8.45 -7.74 27.09
N THR A 197 -7.22 -7.22 27.11
CA THR A 197 -6.17 -7.51 28.09
C THR A 197 -6.27 -6.48 29.22
N LYS A 198 -6.48 -6.92 30.46
CA LYS A 198 -6.78 -6.03 31.59
C LYS A 198 -5.55 -5.35 32.17
N THR A 199 -4.37 -5.89 31.90
CA THR A 199 -3.08 -5.35 32.37
C THR A 199 -2.08 -5.23 31.23
N LYS A 200 -1.05 -4.40 31.44
CA LYS A 200 0.07 -4.27 30.51
C LYS A 200 0.80 -5.60 30.36
N GLU A 201 0.95 -6.35 31.44
CA GLU A 201 1.59 -7.67 31.43
C GLU A 201 0.82 -8.66 30.54
N GLU A 202 -0.50 -8.72 30.67
CA GLU A 202 -1.35 -9.56 29.81
C GLU A 202 -1.27 -9.14 28.33
N PHE A 203 -1.19 -7.84 28.06
CA PHE A 203 -0.98 -7.32 26.70
C PHE A 203 0.36 -7.79 26.12
N VAL A 204 1.44 -7.63 26.90
CA VAL A 204 2.79 -8.01 26.47
C VAL A 204 2.88 -9.51 26.23
N ASP A 205 2.37 -10.32 27.17
CA ASP A 205 2.35 -11.77 27.04
C ASP A 205 1.53 -12.22 25.83
N PHE A 206 0.37 -11.59 25.59
CA PHE A 206 -0.45 -11.87 24.41
C PHE A 206 0.29 -11.59 23.11
N ILE A 207 0.89 -10.40 22.97
CA ILE A 207 1.63 -10.02 21.75
C ILE A 207 2.77 -11.01 21.51
N LYS A 208 3.56 -11.34 22.54
CA LYS A 208 4.67 -12.28 22.43
C LYS A 208 4.22 -13.67 22.01
N ASP A 209 3.17 -14.20 22.62
CA ASP A 209 2.62 -15.52 22.28
C ASP A 209 2.03 -15.51 20.86
N TYR A 210 1.23 -14.51 20.51
CA TYR A 210 0.51 -14.47 19.24
C TYR A 210 1.42 -14.19 18.04
N ILE A 211 2.48 -13.41 18.19
CA ILE A 211 3.51 -13.20 17.14
C ILE A 211 4.22 -14.51 16.82
N ASN A 212 4.56 -15.30 17.84
CA ASN A 212 5.28 -16.56 17.65
C ASN A 212 4.35 -17.68 17.18
N GLU A 213 3.17 -17.81 17.78
CA GLU A 213 2.27 -18.93 17.59
C GLU A 213 0.81 -18.46 17.40
N PRO A 214 0.52 -17.77 16.28
CA PRO A 214 -0.82 -17.27 15.99
C PRO A 214 -1.79 -18.44 15.79
N ASP A 215 -2.92 -18.40 16.50
CA ASP A 215 -3.98 -19.42 16.42
C ASP A 215 -5.35 -18.73 16.37
N ARG A 216 -6.27 -19.29 15.59
CA ARG A 216 -7.63 -18.75 15.39
C ARG A 216 -8.43 -18.65 16.69
N ARG A 217 -8.13 -19.48 17.69
CA ARG A 217 -8.74 -19.52 19.02
C ARG A 217 -8.08 -18.54 19.99
N LYS A 218 -6.79 -18.24 19.78
CA LYS A 218 -6.07 -17.18 20.50
C LYS A 218 -6.44 -15.79 19.98
N SER A 219 -6.90 -15.70 18.73
CA SER A 219 -7.24 -14.41 18.14
C SER A 219 -8.32 -13.68 18.94
N ILE A 220 -7.99 -12.49 19.43
CA ILE A 220 -8.94 -11.56 20.05
C ILE A 220 -9.94 -11.01 19.02
N TYR A 221 -9.66 -11.19 17.73
CA TYR A 221 -10.56 -10.86 16.64
C TYR A 221 -11.50 -12.02 16.30
N GLY A 222 -12.79 -11.71 16.16
CA GLY A 222 -13.81 -12.71 15.88
C GLY A 222 -13.71 -13.33 14.48
N LYS A 223 -14.49 -14.40 14.25
CA LYS A 223 -14.51 -15.17 12.98
C LYS A 223 -14.67 -14.31 11.71
N LYS A 224 -15.37 -13.18 11.79
CA LYS A 224 -15.55 -12.24 10.67
C LYS A 224 -14.23 -11.59 10.25
N ALA A 225 -13.43 -11.13 11.21
CA ALA A 225 -12.14 -10.52 10.94
C ALA A 225 -11.15 -11.54 10.38
N ILE A 226 -11.13 -12.77 10.91
CA ILE A 226 -10.29 -13.86 10.34
C ILE A 226 -10.72 -14.20 8.91
N LYS A 227 -12.02 -14.10 8.58
CA LYS A 227 -12.50 -14.29 7.20
C LYS A 227 -12.06 -13.15 6.26
N GLN A 228 -11.96 -11.93 6.80
CA GLN A 228 -11.62 -10.73 6.03
C GLN A 228 -10.12 -10.55 5.83
N PHE A 229 -9.32 -10.80 6.86
CA PHE A 229 -7.88 -10.51 6.91
C PHE A 229 -7.01 -11.78 6.91
N GLY A 230 -7.61 -12.96 7.08
CA GLY A 230 -6.86 -14.18 7.31
C GLY A 230 -6.31 -14.29 8.73
N LEU A 231 -5.45 -15.29 8.95
CA LEU A 231 -4.71 -15.47 10.19
C LEU A 231 -3.32 -14.83 10.01
N MET A 232 -2.84 -14.13 11.05
CA MET A 232 -1.49 -13.57 11.06
C MET A 232 -0.45 -14.67 10.82
N PRO A 233 0.58 -14.45 9.97
CA PRO A 233 1.67 -15.40 9.82
C PRO A 233 2.51 -15.49 11.09
N SER A 234 3.05 -16.67 11.38
CA SER A 234 3.98 -16.86 12.49
C SER A 234 5.31 -16.16 12.20
N LEU A 235 5.81 -15.41 13.18
CA LEU A 235 7.14 -14.80 13.17
C LEU A 235 8.09 -15.52 14.15
N LYS A 236 7.83 -16.80 14.43
CA LYS A 236 8.66 -17.59 15.34
C LYS A 236 10.11 -17.61 14.88
N GLY A 237 11.00 -17.14 15.75
CA GLY A 237 12.43 -17.05 15.47
C GLY A 237 12.87 -15.83 14.65
N ALA A 238 11.96 -14.93 14.28
CA ALA A 238 12.31 -13.67 13.61
C ALA A 238 12.94 -12.63 14.56
N MET A 239 12.70 -12.77 15.86
CA MET A 239 13.20 -11.88 16.91
C MET A 239 13.48 -12.67 18.20
N THR A 240 14.39 -12.13 19.03
CA THR A 240 14.70 -12.64 20.36
C THR A 240 13.57 -12.31 21.35
N ASP A 241 13.55 -12.99 22.50
CA ASP A 241 12.57 -12.72 23.55
C ASP A 241 12.63 -11.26 24.04
N SER A 242 13.84 -10.70 24.16
CA SER A 242 14.05 -9.29 24.53
C SER A 242 13.51 -8.32 23.47
N GLU A 243 13.72 -8.60 22.19
CA GLU A 243 13.18 -7.77 21.09
C GLU A 243 11.66 -7.85 21.04
N SER A 244 11.07 -9.04 21.20
CA SER A 244 9.61 -9.20 21.22
C SER A 244 8.96 -8.50 22.42
N SER A 245 9.63 -8.53 23.58
CA SER A 245 9.17 -7.82 24.78
C SER A 245 9.27 -6.31 24.60
N GLY A 246 10.39 -5.82 24.08
CA GLY A 246 10.57 -4.39 23.76
C GLY A 246 9.55 -3.87 22.74
N LEU A 247 9.29 -4.64 21.68
CA LEU A 247 8.28 -4.32 20.68
C LEU A 247 6.88 -4.27 21.27
N ALA A 248 6.51 -5.26 22.11
CA ALA A 248 5.20 -5.29 22.75
C ALA A 248 5.00 -4.10 23.69
N GLU A 249 6.01 -3.76 24.49
CA GLU A 249 5.94 -2.57 25.36
C GLU A 249 5.85 -1.28 24.56
N TYR A 250 6.61 -1.17 23.47
CA TYR A 250 6.53 -0.04 22.55
C TYR A 250 5.13 0.10 21.95
N LEU A 251 4.54 -0.99 21.47
CA LEU A 251 3.17 -0.99 20.92
C LEU A 251 2.13 -0.60 21.96
N TYR A 252 2.32 -1.00 23.22
CA TYR A 252 1.44 -0.59 24.31
C TYR A 252 1.43 0.94 24.48
N HIS A 253 2.57 1.62 24.44
CA HIS A 253 2.62 3.08 24.65
C HIS A 253 2.40 3.91 23.38
N LYS A 254 2.72 3.36 22.20
CA LYS A 254 2.68 4.13 20.93
C LYS A 254 1.30 4.68 20.59
N TYR A 255 0.25 3.95 20.94
CA TYR A 255 -1.14 4.26 20.58
C TYR A 255 -1.98 4.58 21.83
N ASP A 256 -1.43 5.33 22.77
CA ASP A 256 -2.19 5.96 23.87
C ASP A 256 -2.83 7.29 23.45
#